data_AF-A0A9Q3UFS8-F1
#
_entry.id   AF-A0A9Q3UFS8-F1
#
_cell.length_a   1.000
_cell.length_b   1.000
_cell.length_c   1.000
_cell.angle_alpha   90.00
_cell.angle_beta   90.00
_cell.angle_gamma   90.00
#
_symmetry.space_group_name_H-M   'P 1'
#
loop_
_entity.id
_entity.type
_entity.pdbx_description
1 polymer ?
#
loop_
_entity_poly.entity_id
_entity_poly.type
_entity_poly.pdbx_seq_one_letter_code
_entity_poly.pdbx_strand_id
1 'polypeptide(L)' 'MNANARGWPTNNNYWSATPDGSNYYNVNLNNGNVNSNNPSNTNYASCVSGQHKVSGAILLK' A
#
# COMPACT_ATOMS: atom_id res chain seq x y z
N MET A 1 -5.47 18.01 -11.20
CA MET A 1 -5.35 18.37 -9.77
C MET A 1 -4.11 17.67 -9.21
N ASN A 2 -3.47 18.23 -8.19
CA ASN A 2 -2.00 18.13 -8.00
C ASN A 2 -1.57 16.93 -7.13
N ALA A 3 -1.09 15.83 -7.72
CA ALA A 3 -0.74 14.60 -7.02
C ALA A 3 0.75 14.57 -6.57
N ASN A 4 1.09 15.34 -5.55
CA ASN A 4 2.49 15.47 -5.08
C ASN A 4 2.89 14.41 -4.03
N ALA A 5 2.95 13.15 -4.50
CA ALA A 5 3.67 12.05 -3.86
C ALA A 5 4.72 11.48 -4.83
N ARG A 6 5.68 12.32 -5.27
CA ARG A 6 6.83 11.94 -6.13
C ARG A 6 6.48 11.11 -7.38
N GLY A 7 5.33 11.36 -8.01
CA GLY A 7 4.89 10.70 -9.26
C GLY A 7 4.14 9.38 -9.07
N TRP A 8 3.69 9.04 -7.86
CA TRP A 8 2.97 7.80 -7.60
C TRP A 8 1.47 7.90 -7.97
N PRO A 9 0.87 6.86 -8.58
CA PRO A 9 -0.57 6.76 -8.84
C PRO A 9 -1.47 6.75 -7.58
N THR A 10 -1.64 7.89 -6.91
CA THR A 10 -2.32 8.01 -5.61
C THR A 10 -3.76 7.47 -5.59
N ASN A 11 -4.48 7.52 -6.72
CA ASN A 11 -5.87 7.04 -6.81
C ASN A 11 -6.02 5.51 -6.70
N ASN A 12 -4.92 4.76 -6.58
CA ASN A 12 -4.92 3.31 -6.44
C ASN A 12 -4.63 2.86 -5.00
N ASN A 13 -4.97 1.60 -4.73
CA ASN A 13 -4.61 0.93 -3.48
C ASN A 13 -3.21 0.32 -3.58
N TYR A 14 -2.48 0.39 -2.48
CA TYR A 14 -1.13 -0.15 -2.34
C TYR A 14 -1.07 -1.20 -1.25
N TRP A 15 -0.46 -2.34 -1.54
CA TRP A 15 -0.29 -3.44 -0.61
C TRP A 15 0.58 -3.06 0.60
N SER A 16 0.19 -3.61 1.75
CA SER A 16 1.00 -3.70 2.96
C SER A 16 1.29 -5.17 3.25
N ALA A 17 2.51 -5.48 3.65
CA ALA A 17 2.95 -6.76 4.18
C ALA A 17 2.48 -6.98 5.64
N THR A 18 1.55 -6.15 6.13
CA THR A 18 0.83 -6.40 7.37
C THR A 18 -0.31 -7.38 7.09
N PRO A 19 -0.27 -8.61 7.64
CA PRO A 19 -1.31 -9.61 7.42
C PRO A 19 -2.57 -9.30 8.24
N ASP A 20 -3.70 -9.82 7.77
CA ASP A 20 -5.00 -9.82 8.44
C ASP A 20 -5.60 -11.22 8.32
N GLY A 21 -5.13 -12.14 9.16
CA GLY A 21 -5.39 -13.58 8.99
C GLY A 21 -4.82 -14.11 7.68
N SER A 22 -5.69 -14.56 6.76
CA SER A 22 -5.30 -15.01 5.41
C SER A 22 -5.25 -13.88 4.37
N ASN A 23 -5.65 -12.67 4.74
CA ASN A 23 -5.66 -11.48 3.89
C ASN A 23 -4.44 -10.59 4.21
N TYR A 24 -4.29 -9.51 3.44
CA TYR A 24 -3.32 -8.45 3.69
C TYR A 24 -4.00 -7.08 3.69
N TYR A 25 -3.45 -6.14 4.46
CA TYR A 25 -3.90 -4.76 4.42
C TYR A 25 -3.45 -4.06 3.13
N ASN A 26 -4.28 -3.15 2.61
CA ASN A 26 -3.93 -2.22 1.54
C ASN A 26 -4.41 -0.81 1.89
N VAL A 27 -3.73 0.20 1.36
CA VAL A 27 -4.00 1.62 1.63
C VAL A 27 -4.23 2.37 0.32
N ASN A 28 -5.33 3.12 0.24
CA ASN A 28 -5.57 4.06 -0.84
C ASN A 28 -4.78 5.35 -0.60
N LEU A 29 -3.84 5.71 -1.48
CA LEU A 29 -2.96 6.86 -1.25
C LEU A 29 -3.60 8.22 -1.55
N ASN A 30 -4.83 8.27 -2.09
CA ASN A 30 -5.56 9.51 -2.37
C ASN A 30 -6.43 9.96 -1.18
N ASN A 31 -6.90 9.03 -0.34
CA ASN A 31 -7.74 9.38 0.84
C ASN A 31 -7.31 8.69 2.16
N GLY A 32 -6.27 7.86 2.15
CA GLY A 32 -5.76 7.15 3.33
C GLY A 32 -6.62 5.95 3.76
N ASN A 33 -7.66 5.58 3.02
CA ASN A 33 -8.54 4.46 3.40
C ASN A 33 -7.76 3.14 3.46
N VAL A 34 -7.98 2.35 4.51
CA VAL A 34 -7.30 1.07 4.76
C VAL A 34 -8.30 -0.06 4.70
N ASN A 35 -8.02 -1.08 3.88
CA ASN A 35 -8.88 -2.25 3.72
C ASN A 35 -8.07 -3.54 3.86
N SER A 36 -8.74 -4.64 4.23
CA SER A 36 -8.19 -6.00 4.20
C SER A 36 -8.67 -6.70 2.93
N ASN A 37 -7.76 -7.31 2.16
CA ASN A 37 -8.07 -7.96 0.89
C ASN A 37 -7.34 -9.30 0.74
N ASN A 38 -7.95 -10.22 -0.02
CA ASN A 38 -7.32 -11.48 -0.38
C ASN A 38 -6.06 -11.23 -1.24
N PRO A 39 -4.94 -11.96 -1.02
CA PRO A 39 -3.72 -11.80 -1.81
C PRO A 39 -3.86 -12.13 -3.30
N SER A 40 -4.98 -12.70 -3.76
CA SER A 40 -5.29 -12.85 -5.18
C SER A 40 -5.66 -11.54 -5.89
N ASN A 41 -5.97 -10.47 -5.15
CA ASN A 41 -6.35 -9.18 -5.73
C ASN A 41 -5.14 -8.40 -6.29
N THR A 42 -5.30 -7.79 -7.46
CA THR A 42 -4.27 -6.91 -8.03
C THR A 42 -4.31 -5.53 -7.37
N ASN A 43 -3.29 -5.21 -6.57
CA ASN A 43 -3.03 -3.85 -6.06
C ASN A 43 -1.56 -3.49 -6.33
N TYR A 44 -1.22 -2.20 -6.27
CA TYR A 44 0.16 -1.75 -6.47
C TYR A 44 1.04 -2.17 -5.29
N ALA A 45 2.33 -2.40 -5.53
CA ALA A 45 3.30 -2.74 -4.50
C ALA A 45 4.62 -1.99 -4.71
N SER A 46 5.40 -1.84 -3.66
CA SER A 46 6.68 -1.11 -3.70
C SER A 46 7.66 -1.58 -2.63
N CYS A 47 8.95 -1.48 -2.92
CA CYS A 47 10.00 -1.66 -1.93
C CYS A 47 10.30 -0.35 -1.21
N VAL A 48 10.35 -0.41 0.12
CA VAL A 48 11.13 0.52 0.93
C VAL A 48 12.40 -0.21 1.37
N SER A 49 13.54 0.20 0.83
CA SER A 49 14.86 -0.28 1.25
C SER A 49 15.33 0.54 2.47
N GLY A 50 14.73 0.28 3.63
CA GLY A 50 15.13 0.94 4.87
C GLY A 50 14.38 0.46 6.10
N GLN A 51 15.02 0.50 7.27
CA GLN A 51 14.43 0.11 8.56
C GLN A 51 13.36 1.09 9.08
N HIS A 52 13.10 2.19 8.36
CA HIS A 52 12.15 3.21 8.75
C HIS A 52 10.72 2.78 8.38
N LYS A 53 10.08 2.02 9.28
CA LYS A 53 8.67 1.62 9.19
C LYS A 53 7.75 2.83 9.39
N VAL A 54 7.61 3.69 8.36
CA VAL A 54 6.43 4.54 8.24
C VAL A 54 5.23 3.64 8.00
N SER A 55 4.26 3.63 8.92
CA SER A 55 3.05 2.82 8.81
C SER A 55 2.16 3.30 7.66
N GLY A 56 2.39 2.75 6.47
CA GLY A 56 1.66 3.03 5.25
C GLY A 56 2.43 2.56 4.01
N ALA A 57 2.01 1.43 3.42
CA ALA A 57 2.58 0.79 2.23
C ALA A 57 4.06 0.31 2.35
N ILE A 58 4.24 -0.88 2.93
CA ILE A 58 5.51 -1.63 3.10
C ILE A 58 5.10 -3.12 3.12
N LEU A 59 5.55 -4.08 2.29
CA LEU A 59 6.68 -4.19 1.35
C LEU A 59 6.35 -5.18 0.18
N LEU A 60 7.18 -5.17 -0.86
CA LEU A 60 7.34 -6.20 -1.91
C LEU A 60 7.85 -7.58 -1.43
N LYS A 61 7.73 -8.58 -2.33
CA LYS A 61 8.79 -9.57 -2.60
C LYS A 61 9.60 -9.09 -3.79
#